data_AF-A0A1Y3ND25-F1
#
_entry.id   AF-A0A1Y3ND25-F1
#
_cell.length_a   1.000
_cell.length_b   1.000
_cell.length_c   1.000
_cell.angle_alpha   90.00
_cell.angle_beta   90.00
_cell.angle_gamma   90.00
#
_symmetry.space_group_name_H-M   'P 1'
#
loop_
_entity.id
_entity.type
_entity.pdbx_description
1 polymer ?
#
loop_
_entity_poly.entity_id
_entity_poly.type
_entity_poly.pdbx_seq_one_letter_code
_entity_poly.pdbx_strand_id
1 'polypeptide(L)'
;MTNIDFKNNINDNKYDNGCIYLCNNLDIVIKDSNFTNNISKRNGGAIYLDNIQNLTLDLDSNIFMNNWAINGGALYFSNVNSNNEEFISDININNNKFINNYAQNFGGGIYSEYDRLHLSQSVTANEVTNNSAGIMGGGCYSPDNIQDNMFNLDNWKFNKNIVNTIENNYSTKPSYIKLNSNISKNNSITITSGDHISLNFSLYDEYDHIINDISQYYSISLKLELENDNNISQNTIYNSNYKLSGNIGTFIKGI
;
A
#
# COMPACT_ATOMS: atom_id res chain seq x y z
N MET A 1 22.33 3.44 -16.74
CA MET A 1 23.10 3.16 -15.51
C MET A 1 23.38 1.67 -15.44
N THR A 2 24.61 1.21 -15.66
CA THR A 2 24.93 -0.22 -15.62
C THR A 2 26.23 -0.47 -14.87
N ASN A 3 26.35 -1.61 -14.18
CA ASN A 3 27.54 -1.99 -13.40
C ASN A 3 27.97 -0.94 -12.35
N ILE A 4 27.00 -0.32 -11.68
CA ILE A 4 27.25 0.72 -10.68
C ILE A 4 27.38 0.10 -9.28
N ASP A 5 28.35 0.56 -8.49
CA ASP A 5 28.40 0.33 -7.04
C ASP A 5 28.15 1.65 -6.30
N PHE A 6 26.87 1.91 -5.99
CA PHE A 6 26.40 3.14 -5.35
C PHE A 6 26.15 2.90 -3.85
N LYS A 7 27.10 3.32 -3.02
CA LYS A 7 27.10 2.96 -1.60
C LYS A 7 27.39 4.10 -0.63
N ASN A 8 26.81 3.99 0.57
CA ASN A 8 27.02 4.88 1.71
C ASN A 8 26.73 6.36 1.42
N ASN A 9 25.73 6.64 0.58
CA ASN A 9 25.30 8.00 0.30
C ASN A 9 24.24 8.45 1.31
N ILE A 10 24.25 9.73 1.67
CA ILE A 10 23.28 10.31 2.59
C ILE A 10 22.71 11.58 1.95
N ASN A 11 21.43 11.56 1.61
CA ASN A 11 20.66 12.77 1.36
C ASN A 11 20.05 13.26 2.68
N ASP A 12 20.73 14.25 3.29
CA ASP A 12 20.33 14.83 4.56
C ASP A 12 19.33 16.00 4.43
N ASN A 13 18.97 16.37 3.19
CA ASN A 13 18.05 17.46 2.96
C ASN A 13 16.62 17.02 3.31
N LYS A 14 15.99 17.75 4.23
CA LYS A 14 14.60 17.51 4.65
C LYS A 14 13.57 17.85 3.59
N TYR A 15 13.98 18.47 2.48
CA TYR A 15 13.10 18.84 1.39
C TYR A 15 13.27 17.95 0.15
N ASP A 16 14.43 17.28 0.00
CA ASP A 16 14.74 16.50 -1.19
C ASP A 16 14.52 15.01 -0.94
N ASN A 17 14.10 14.30 -1.98
CA ASN A 17 13.92 12.85 -1.98
C ASN A 17 15.09 12.17 -2.70
N GLY A 18 15.26 10.87 -2.51
CA GLY A 18 16.25 10.08 -3.25
C GLY A 18 17.70 10.36 -2.86
N CYS A 19 18.56 9.34 -2.85
CA CYS A 19 19.99 9.60 -3.09
C CYS A 19 20.25 9.82 -4.59
N ILE A 20 19.44 9.19 -5.43
CA ILE A 20 19.30 9.45 -6.86
C ILE A 20 17.87 9.92 -7.09
N TYR A 21 17.72 11.11 -7.65
CA TYR A 21 16.43 11.71 -7.97
C TYR A 21 16.24 11.73 -9.49
N LEU A 22 15.23 11.01 -9.97
CA LEU A 22 14.86 10.92 -11.38
C LEU A 22 13.49 11.56 -11.56
N CYS A 23 13.33 12.45 -12.55
CA CYS A 23 12.06 13.16 -12.74
C CYS A 23 11.65 13.34 -14.20
N ASN A 24 10.35 13.59 -14.40
CA ASN A 24 9.70 13.83 -15.70
C ASN A 24 9.64 12.57 -16.58
N ASN A 25 9.45 12.74 -17.90
CA ASN A 25 9.51 11.62 -18.84
C ASN A 25 10.90 10.98 -18.81
N LEU A 26 10.94 9.68 -18.54
CA LEU A 26 12.18 8.94 -18.35
C LEU A 26 12.26 7.76 -19.31
N ASP A 27 13.40 7.66 -19.97
CA ASP A 27 13.88 6.43 -20.59
C ASP A 27 15.16 6.03 -19.85
N ILE A 28 15.05 5.03 -18.99
CA ILE A 28 16.13 4.64 -18.09
C ILE A 28 16.32 3.14 -17.99
N VAL A 29 17.57 2.76 -18.14
CA VAL A 29 18.05 1.41 -17.95
C VAL A 29 18.95 1.39 -16.71
N ILE A 30 18.60 0.57 -15.72
CA ILE A 30 19.38 0.33 -14.51
C ILE A 30 19.66 -1.17 -14.42
N LYS A 31 20.91 -1.58 -14.67
CA LYS A 31 21.27 -3.01 -14.69
C LYS A 31 22.54 -3.35 -13.95
N ASP A 32 22.60 -4.58 -13.45
CA ASP A 32 23.81 -5.17 -12.85
C ASP A 32 24.44 -4.26 -11.78
N SER A 33 23.62 -3.52 -11.03
CA SER A 33 24.08 -2.48 -10.12
C SER A 33 23.74 -2.78 -8.66
N ASN A 34 24.59 -2.29 -7.76
CA ASN A 34 24.44 -2.41 -6.32
C ASN A 34 24.15 -1.03 -5.70
N PHE A 35 23.09 -0.95 -4.92
CA PHE A 35 22.69 0.23 -4.15
C PHE A 35 22.68 -0.15 -2.66
N THR A 36 23.75 0.19 -1.94
CA THR A 36 23.98 -0.32 -0.57
C THR A 36 24.14 0.80 0.46
N ASN A 37 23.44 0.69 1.60
CA ASN A 37 23.55 1.63 2.73
C ASN A 37 23.28 3.09 2.32
N ASN A 38 22.34 3.35 1.40
CA ASN A 38 21.96 4.71 1.03
C ASN A 38 20.80 5.20 1.91
N ILE A 39 20.87 6.44 2.35
CA ILE A 39 19.98 7.01 3.36
C ILE A 39 19.39 8.31 2.79
N SER A 40 18.07 8.36 2.65
CA SER A 40 17.34 9.60 2.38
C SER A 40 16.51 9.99 3.60
N LYS A 41 16.63 11.23 4.07
CA LYS A 41 15.77 11.75 5.16
C LYS A 41 14.31 11.94 4.73
N ARG A 42 13.97 11.72 3.45
CA ARG A 42 12.62 11.77 2.90
C ARG A 42 12.31 10.44 2.19
N ASN A 43 11.77 10.46 0.99
CA ASN A 43 11.32 9.26 0.30
C ASN A 43 12.42 8.68 -0.61
N GLY A 44 12.38 7.36 -0.86
CA GLY A 44 13.27 6.65 -1.78
C GLY A 44 14.71 6.61 -1.26
N GLY A 45 15.09 5.60 -0.49
CA GLY A 45 16.39 5.59 0.18
C GLY A 45 17.57 5.57 -0.80
N ALA A 46 17.45 4.77 -1.86
CA ALA A 46 18.40 4.76 -2.96
C ALA A 46 17.91 5.65 -4.11
N ILE A 47 16.74 5.35 -4.66
CA ILE A 47 16.22 6.02 -5.87
C ILE A 47 14.80 6.51 -5.61
N TYR A 48 14.56 7.75 -6.02
CA TYR A 48 13.25 8.36 -6.04
C TYR A 48 12.91 8.75 -7.49
N LEU A 49 11.72 8.34 -7.92
CA LEU A 49 11.16 8.56 -9.25
C LEU A 49 9.97 9.52 -9.11
N ASP A 50 10.04 10.70 -9.75
CA ASP A 50 9.07 11.79 -9.58
C ASP A 50 8.45 12.29 -10.89
N ASN A 51 7.21 12.76 -10.81
CA ASN A 51 6.54 13.45 -11.91
C ASN A 51 6.64 12.71 -13.26
N ILE A 52 6.56 11.38 -13.27
CA ILE A 52 6.78 10.57 -14.46
C ILE A 52 5.49 10.42 -15.26
N GLN A 53 5.34 11.16 -16.34
CA GLN A 53 4.15 11.04 -17.18
C GLN A 53 4.30 9.87 -18.17
N ASN A 54 5.49 9.70 -18.76
CA ASN A 54 5.87 8.54 -19.57
C ASN A 54 7.10 7.87 -18.97
N LEU A 55 7.02 6.55 -18.77
CA LEU A 55 8.07 5.74 -18.16
C LEU A 55 8.48 4.59 -19.07
N THR A 56 9.69 4.67 -19.62
CA THR A 56 10.41 3.49 -20.10
C THR A 56 11.46 3.14 -19.06
N LEU A 57 11.22 2.08 -18.29
CA LEU A 57 12.08 1.64 -17.20
C LEU A 57 12.47 0.18 -17.39
N ASP A 58 13.77 -0.07 -17.43
CA ASP A 58 14.34 -1.41 -17.37
C ASP A 58 15.23 -1.54 -16.14
N LEU A 59 14.68 -2.12 -15.08
CA LEU A 59 15.36 -2.42 -13.83
C LEU A 59 15.67 -3.91 -13.80
N ASP A 60 16.89 -4.31 -14.15
CA ASP A 60 17.27 -5.72 -14.24
C ASP A 60 18.52 -6.09 -13.44
N SER A 61 18.47 -7.20 -12.72
CA SER A 61 19.64 -7.80 -12.06
C SER A 61 20.35 -6.86 -11.06
N ASN A 62 19.60 -6.00 -10.35
CA ASN A 62 20.15 -5.09 -9.36
C ASN A 62 19.99 -5.59 -7.92
N ILE A 63 20.83 -5.08 -7.02
CA ILE A 63 20.74 -5.33 -5.58
C ILE A 63 20.55 -4.01 -4.84
N PHE A 64 19.45 -3.90 -4.11
CA PHE A 64 19.15 -2.82 -3.17
C PHE A 64 19.24 -3.36 -1.75
N MET A 65 20.29 -2.98 -1.02
CA MET A 65 20.58 -3.53 0.29
C MET A 65 20.77 -2.47 1.38
N ASN A 66 20.15 -2.67 2.54
CA ASN A 66 20.30 -1.81 3.72
C ASN A 66 20.02 -0.31 3.45
N ASN A 67 19.15 0.02 2.50
CA ASN A 67 18.78 1.40 2.24
C ASN A 67 17.69 1.87 3.21
N TRP A 68 17.65 3.17 3.46
CA TRP A 68 16.74 3.78 4.42
C TRP A 68 16.03 5.03 3.90
N ALA A 69 14.73 5.14 4.19
CA ALA A 69 13.91 6.30 3.90
C ALA A 69 12.72 6.44 4.86
N ILE A 70 11.95 7.52 4.73
CA ILE A 70 10.60 7.65 5.32
C ILE A 70 9.65 6.67 4.64
N ASN A 71 9.61 6.68 3.31
CA ASN A 71 8.82 5.75 2.50
C ASN A 71 9.69 5.19 1.37
N GLY A 72 9.50 3.91 1.04
CA GLY A 72 10.28 3.26 -0.02
C GLY A 72 11.73 3.16 0.39
N GLY A 73 12.04 2.25 1.31
CA GLY A 73 13.38 2.17 1.92
C GLY A 73 14.50 2.05 0.90
N ALA A 74 14.24 1.43 -0.26
CA ALA A 74 15.12 1.49 -1.43
C ALA A 74 14.55 2.35 -2.57
N LEU A 75 13.35 2.03 -3.04
CA LEU A 75 12.74 2.62 -4.22
C LEU A 75 11.42 3.29 -3.88
N TYR A 76 11.21 4.46 -4.47
CA TYR A 76 9.94 5.16 -4.41
C TYR A 76 9.50 5.61 -5.80
N PHE A 77 8.27 5.26 -6.17
CA PHE A 77 7.59 5.76 -7.36
C PHE A 77 6.51 6.75 -6.96
N SER A 78 6.67 8.02 -7.33
CA SER A 78 5.69 9.08 -7.12
C SER A 78 4.62 9.03 -8.21
N ASN A 79 3.40 9.44 -7.86
CA ASN A 79 2.36 9.63 -8.87
C ASN A 79 2.55 10.93 -9.65
N VAL A 80 1.85 11.05 -10.78
CA VAL A 80 1.64 12.31 -11.50
C VAL A 80 0.19 12.70 -11.41
N ASN A 81 -0.07 13.96 -11.07
CA ASN A 81 -1.38 14.56 -11.23
C ASN A 81 -1.63 14.89 -12.71
N SER A 82 -1.82 13.88 -13.56
CA SER A 82 -2.11 14.09 -14.97
C SER A 82 -3.52 13.62 -15.32
N ASN A 83 -4.34 14.57 -15.75
CA ASN A 83 -5.68 14.32 -16.25
C ASN A 83 -5.61 14.13 -17.78
N ASN A 84 -5.68 12.87 -18.22
CA ASN A 84 -6.18 12.48 -19.55
C ASN A 84 -5.26 12.68 -20.79
N GLU A 85 -4.15 11.95 -20.92
CA GLU A 85 -3.58 11.67 -22.25
C GLU A 85 -3.17 10.19 -22.40
N GLU A 86 -3.04 9.73 -23.65
CA GLU A 86 -2.49 8.41 -24.00
C GLU A 86 -1.00 8.39 -23.65
N PHE A 87 -0.62 7.64 -22.63
CA PHE A 87 0.76 7.54 -22.14
C PHE A 87 1.43 6.24 -22.57
N ILE A 88 2.75 6.31 -22.72
CA ILE A 88 3.59 5.15 -22.97
C ILE A 88 4.24 4.77 -21.65
N SER A 89 3.96 3.54 -21.21
CA SER A 89 4.61 2.92 -20.06
C SER A 89 5.15 1.56 -20.49
N ASP A 90 6.47 1.45 -20.61
CA ASP A 90 7.18 0.19 -20.85
C ASP A 90 8.09 -0.07 -19.65
N ILE A 91 7.56 -0.84 -18.70
CA ILE A 91 8.22 -1.09 -17.42
C ILE A 91 8.56 -2.57 -17.32
N ASN A 92 9.85 -2.83 -17.13
CA ASN A 92 10.43 -4.13 -16.92
C ASN A 92 11.20 -4.12 -15.60
N ILE A 93 10.81 -4.98 -14.67
CA ILE A 93 11.49 -5.13 -13.37
C ILE A 93 11.78 -6.60 -13.16
N ASN A 94 13.01 -7.01 -13.40
CA ASN A 94 13.38 -8.42 -13.41
C ASN A 94 14.63 -8.70 -12.58
N ASN A 95 14.68 -9.86 -11.93
CA ASN A 95 15.89 -10.38 -11.27
C ASN A 95 16.49 -9.46 -10.18
N ASN A 96 15.71 -8.53 -9.62
CA ASN A 96 16.21 -7.61 -8.61
C ASN A 96 16.09 -8.19 -7.20
N LYS A 97 16.95 -7.72 -6.30
CA LYS A 97 16.94 -8.10 -4.89
C LYS A 97 16.79 -6.88 -4.00
N PHE A 98 15.78 -6.88 -3.15
CA PHE A 98 15.54 -5.89 -2.10
C PHE A 98 15.77 -6.55 -0.76
N ILE A 99 16.87 -6.23 -0.09
CA ILE A 99 17.34 -6.95 1.10
C ILE A 99 17.56 -5.98 2.26
N ASN A 100 16.96 -6.24 3.41
CA ASN A 100 17.17 -5.48 4.65
C ASN A 100 16.95 -3.96 4.52
N ASN A 101 16.14 -3.51 3.57
CA ASN A 101 15.81 -2.09 3.47
C ASN A 101 14.78 -1.72 4.53
N TYR A 102 14.83 -0.48 5.00
CA TYR A 102 13.96 0.02 6.07
C TYR A 102 13.26 1.31 5.64
N ALA A 103 11.94 1.34 5.80
CA ALA A 103 11.13 2.54 5.70
C ALA A 103 10.58 2.92 7.07
N GLN A 104 10.67 4.19 7.44
CA GLN A 104 10.07 4.66 8.69
C GLN A 104 8.55 4.41 8.72
N ASN A 105 7.88 4.63 7.59
CA ASN A 105 6.43 4.59 7.49
C ASN A 105 5.96 3.42 6.60
N PHE A 106 6.23 3.49 5.30
CA PHE A 106 5.61 2.57 4.33
C PHE A 106 6.60 2.01 3.31
N GLY A 107 6.42 0.74 2.94
CA GLY A 107 7.15 0.13 1.82
C GLY A 107 8.63 -0.07 2.14
N GLY A 108 8.96 -1.04 2.98
CA GLY A 108 10.32 -1.22 3.49
C GLY A 108 11.37 -1.38 2.40
N GLY A 109 11.05 -2.07 1.30
CA GLY A 109 11.83 -2.09 0.07
C GLY A 109 11.32 -1.07 -0.96
N ILE A 110 10.05 -1.21 -1.34
CA ILE A 110 9.44 -0.44 -2.43
C ILE A 110 8.17 0.25 -1.94
N TYR A 111 8.03 1.52 -2.30
CA TYR A 111 6.79 2.26 -2.18
C TYR A 111 6.38 2.78 -3.56
N SER A 112 5.12 2.65 -3.92
CA SER A 112 4.61 3.19 -5.18
C SER A 112 3.25 3.86 -5.01
N GLU A 113 3.17 5.12 -5.44
CA GLU A 113 1.94 5.84 -5.76
C GLU A 113 1.71 5.89 -7.28
N TYR A 114 2.57 5.28 -8.08
CA TYR A 114 2.51 5.38 -9.53
C TYR A 114 1.41 4.47 -10.10
N ASP A 115 0.35 5.09 -10.59
CA ASP A 115 -0.91 4.51 -11.07
C ASP A 115 -0.84 3.74 -12.40
N ARG A 116 0.37 3.45 -12.87
CA ARG A 116 0.62 2.73 -14.14
C ARG A 116 1.62 1.59 -14.02
N LEU A 117 2.03 1.20 -12.81
CA LEU A 117 2.94 0.05 -12.65
C LEU A 117 2.30 -1.26 -13.12
N HIS A 118 0.97 -1.38 -13.05
CA HIS A 118 0.23 -2.55 -13.55
C HIS A 118 0.42 -2.82 -15.05
N LEU A 119 0.80 -1.80 -15.84
CA LEU A 119 1.06 -1.90 -17.28
C LEU A 119 2.42 -2.53 -17.61
N SER A 120 3.22 -2.86 -16.59
CA SER A 120 4.51 -3.52 -16.78
C SER A 120 4.39 -4.81 -17.58
N GLN A 121 5.24 -4.97 -18.60
CA GLN A 121 5.19 -6.13 -19.49
C GLN A 121 5.92 -7.34 -18.89
N SER A 122 6.97 -7.10 -18.10
CA SER A 122 7.80 -8.14 -17.52
C SER A 122 8.14 -7.82 -16.06
N VAL A 123 7.63 -8.64 -15.16
CA VAL A 123 7.91 -8.53 -13.72
C VAL A 123 8.15 -9.90 -13.12
N THR A 124 9.40 -10.36 -13.15
CA THR A 124 9.73 -11.75 -12.81
C THR A 124 11.00 -11.88 -11.98
N ALA A 125 11.04 -12.94 -11.16
CA ALA A 125 12.23 -13.37 -10.43
C ALA A 125 12.84 -12.31 -9.49
N ASN A 126 12.03 -11.36 -9.02
CA ASN A 126 12.47 -10.42 -7.99
C ASN A 126 12.36 -11.06 -6.60
N GLU A 127 13.30 -10.72 -5.72
CA GLU A 127 13.34 -11.17 -4.33
C GLU A 127 13.24 -9.98 -3.38
N VAL A 128 12.28 -10.00 -2.47
CA VAL A 128 12.05 -8.98 -1.45
C VAL A 128 12.15 -9.67 -0.09
N THR A 129 13.27 -9.52 0.59
CA THR A 129 13.60 -10.30 1.79
C THR A 129 14.08 -9.42 2.95
N ASN A 130 13.58 -9.71 4.16
CA ASN A 130 13.98 -9.05 5.42
C ASN A 130 13.83 -7.51 5.42
N ASN A 131 12.99 -6.95 4.55
CA ASN A 131 12.71 -5.52 4.58
C ASN A 131 11.75 -5.19 5.72
N SER A 132 11.74 -3.94 6.19
CA SER A 132 10.86 -3.53 7.28
C SER A 132 10.24 -2.15 7.08
N ALA A 133 9.01 -1.99 7.57
CA ALA A 133 8.29 -0.72 7.59
C ALA A 133 7.68 -0.47 8.98
N GLY A 134 7.51 0.79 9.39
CA GLY A 134 6.91 1.11 10.69
C GLY A 134 5.38 1.02 10.73
N ILE A 135 4.70 1.29 9.60
CA ILE A 135 3.24 1.38 9.52
C ILE A 135 2.66 0.25 8.68
N MET A 136 2.99 0.16 7.39
CA MET A 136 2.48 -0.90 6.50
C MET A 136 3.46 -1.23 5.36
N GLY A 137 3.32 -2.41 4.78
CA GLY A 137 4.08 -2.87 3.62
C GLY A 137 5.55 -3.09 3.95
N GLY A 138 5.84 -4.12 4.75
CA GLY A 138 7.20 -4.42 5.17
C GLY A 138 8.16 -4.63 4.00
N GLY A 139 7.70 -5.26 2.92
CA GLY A 139 8.44 -5.35 1.65
C GLY A 139 8.00 -4.28 0.66
N CYS A 140 6.74 -4.32 0.24
CA CYS A 140 6.18 -3.38 -0.73
C CYS A 140 4.91 -2.71 -0.21
N TYR A 141 4.66 -1.47 -0.63
CA TYR A 141 3.43 -0.77 -0.30
C TYR A 141 2.90 0.06 -1.47
N SER A 142 1.58 0.04 -1.66
CA SER A 142 0.85 0.95 -2.55
C SER A 142 -0.33 1.59 -1.79
N PRO A 143 -0.48 2.92 -1.74
CA PRO A 143 -1.61 3.55 -1.08
C PRO A 143 -2.91 3.51 -1.90
N ASP A 144 -2.86 3.17 -3.18
CA ASP A 144 -4.01 3.24 -4.09
C ASP A 144 -4.25 1.91 -4.82
N ASN A 145 -5.30 1.87 -5.65
CA ASN A 145 -5.83 0.67 -6.31
C ASN A 145 -4.70 -0.23 -6.86
N ILE A 146 -4.60 -1.47 -6.40
CA ILE A 146 -3.57 -2.43 -6.80
C ILE A 146 -3.60 -2.71 -8.30
N GLN A 147 -4.79 -2.65 -8.91
CA GLN A 147 -4.96 -2.86 -10.35
C GLN A 147 -4.35 -1.73 -11.18
N ASP A 148 -4.08 -0.59 -10.55
CA ASP A 148 -3.50 0.58 -11.20
C ASP A 148 -2.03 0.78 -10.73
N ASN A 149 -1.76 0.63 -9.43
CA ASN A 149 -0.56 1.17 -8.81
C ASN A 149 0.56 0.18 -8.56
N MET A 150 0.29 -1.13 -8.64
CA MET A 150 1.27 -2.16 -8.28
C MET A 150 1.56 -3.10 -9.44
N PHE A 151 2.80 -3.58 -9.50
CA PHE A 151 3.18 -4.67 -10.39
C PHE A 151 2.43 -5.97 -10.04
N ASN A 152 2.33 -6.88 -11.02
CA ASN A 152 1.98 -8.26 -10.69
C ASN A 152 3.10 -8.88 -9.83
N LEU A 153 2.73 -9.27 -8.60
CA LEU A 153 3.63 -9.84 -7.59
C LEU A 153 3.66 -11.38 -7.57
N ASP A 154 2.86 -12.07 -8.39
CA ASP A 154 2.71 -13.54 -8.38
C ASP A 154 4.05 -14.27 -8.59
N ASN A 155 4.95 -13.66 -9.36
CA ASN A 155 6.25 -14.23 -9.73
C ASN A 155 7.42 -13.69 -8.88
N TRP A 156 7.12 -13.00 -7.78
CA TRP A 156 8.12 -12.47 -6.86
C TRP A 156 8.25 -13.38 -5.65
N LYS A 157 9.48 -13.47 -5.13
CA LYS A 157 9.78 -14.18 -3.90
C LYS A 157 9.79 -13.20 -2.73
N PHE A 158 8.82 -13.32 -1.84
CA PHE A 158 8.80 -12.59 -0.58
C PHE A 158 9.20 -13.49 0.58
N ASN A 159 9.99 -12.95 1.52
CA ASN A 159 10.40 -13.70 2.69
C ASN A 159 10.74 -12.78 3.87
N LYS A 160 10.10 -12.99 5.03
CA LYS A 160 10.45 -12.32 6.30
C LYS A 160 10.45 -10.79 6.24
N ASN A 161 9.62 -10.17 5.40
CA ASN A 161 9.45 -8.73 5.49
C ASN A 161 8.45 -8.41 6.58
N ILE A 162 8.71 -7.37 7.37
CA ILE A 162 7.97 -7.13 8.60
C ILE A 162 7.44 -5.70 8.71
N VAL A 163 6.30 -5.57 9.35
CA VAL A 163 5.85 -4.32 9.96
C VAL A 163 5.99 -4.49 11.46
N ASN A 164 6.88 -3.72 12.08
CA ASN A 164 7.30 -3.91 13.46
C ASN A 164 7.78 -5.36 13.72
N THR A 165 6.94 -6.21 14.31
CA THR A 165 7.25 -7.62 14.63
C THR A 165 6.37 -8.62 13.86
N ILE A 166 5.52 -8.15 12.95
CA ILE A 166 4.55 -8.98 12.22
C ILE A 166 4.99 -9.09 10.78
N GLU A 167 4.95 -10.29 10.22
CA GLU A 167 5.22 -10.50 8.80
C GLU A 167 4.17 -9.77 7.95
N ASN A 168 4.64 -8.91 7.07
CA ASN A 168 3.84 -8.16 6.11
C ASN A 168 4.70 -7.95 4.86
N ASN A 169 4.54 -8.85 3.89
CA ASN A 169 5.34 -8.86 2.67
C ASN A 169 5.00 -7.70 1.74
N TYR A 170 3.71 -7.45 1.59
CA TYR A 170 3.19 -6.31 0.87
C TYR A 170 1.79 -5.99 1.37
N SER A 171 1.37 -4.74 1.25
CA SER A 171 0.01 -4.33 1.59
C SER A 171 -0.38 -3.02 0.91
N THR A 172 -1.67 -2.72 0.93
CA THR A 172 -2.17 -1.39 0.58
C THR A 172 -2.79 -0.67 1.77
N LYS A 173 -3.34 0.53 1.55
CA LYS A 173 -4.20 1.16 2.55
C LYS A 173 -5.43 0.28 2.84
N PRO A 174 -6.09 0.44 4.01
CA PRO A 174 -7.38 -0.19 4.25
C PRO A 174 -8.40 0.09 3.15
N SER A 175 -9.05 -0.96 2.68
CA SER A 175 -9.98 -0.95 1.56
C SER A 175 -11.42 -1.22 2.01
N TYR A 176 -11.63 -2.27 2.81
CA TYR A 176 -12.98 -2.64 3.24
C TYR A 176 -12.99 -3.32 4.61
N ILE A 177 -14.19 -3.38 5.21
CA ILE A 177 -14.44 -4.09 6.46
C ILE A 177 -15.37 -5.28 6.23
N LYS A 178 -15.17 -6.35 7.01
CA LYS A 178 -16.08 -7.50 7.04
C LYS A 178 -16.63 -7.67 8.44
N LEU A 179 -17.95 -7.78 8.55
CA LEU A 179 -18.62 -8.06 9.82
C LEU A 179 -18.31 -9.49 10.28
N ASN A 180 -17.73 -9.63 11.46
CA ASN A 180 -17.38 -10.91 12.08
C ASN A 180 -18.49 -11.43 13.02
N SER A 181 -19.32 -10.54 13.55
CA SER A 181 -20.39 -10.95 14.46
C SER A 181 -21.39 -11.82 13.72
N ASN A 182 -21.77 -12.95 14.32
CA ASN A 182 -22.83 -13.85 13.86
C ASN A 182 -24.21 -13.21 14.06
N ILE A 183 -24.45 -12.07 13.41
CA ILE A 183 -25.81 -11.59 13.16
C ILE A 183 -26.25 -12.40 11.95
N SER A 184 -26.86 -13.55 12.19
CA SER A 184 -27.38 -14.36 11.10
C SER A 184 -28.32 -13.48 10.27
N LYS A 185 -28.25 -13.60 8.94
CA LYS A 185 -29.14 -12.86 8.00
C LYS A 185 -30.63 -13.00 8.32
N ASN A 186 -31.01 -13.91 9.23
CA ASN A 186 -32.37 -14.26 9.59
C ASN A 186 -32.75 -13.97 11.06
N ASN A 187 -31.84 -13.43 11.88
CA ASN A 187 -32.18 -13.07 13.27
C ASN A 187 -32.40 -11.55 13.37
N SER A 188 -33.62 -11.15 13.74
CA SER A 188 -33.89 -9.79 14.17
C SER A 188 -33.18 -9.50 15.49
N ILE A 189 -32.59 -8.31 15.60
CA ILE A 189 -32.06 -7.78 16.86
C ILE A 189 -33.12 -6.83 17.41
N THR A 190 -33.61 -7.10 18.60
CA THR A 190 -34.47 -6.16 19.33
C THR A 190 -33.58 -5.27 20.18
N ILE A 191 -33.68 -3.96 19.98
CA ILE A 191 -33.05 -2.95 20.82
C ILE A 191 -34.13 -2.08 21.46
N THR A 192 -33.90 -1.71 22.71
CA THR A 192 -34.73 -0.73 23.44
C THR A 192 -34.00 0.61 23.53
N SER A 193 -34.73 1.66 23.90
CA SER A 193 -34.15 3.00 24.03
C SER A 193 -33.03 3.00 25.07
N GLY A 194 -31.81 3.36 24.65
CA GLY A 194 -30.62 3.36 25.49
C GLY A 194 -29.77 2.09 25.37
N ASP A 195 -30.20 1.09 24.59
CA ASP A 195 -29.38 -0.08 24.31
C ASP A 195 -28.29 0.23 23.28
N HIS A 196 -27.25 -0.61 23.29
CA HIS A 196 -26.15 -0.57 22.34
C HIS A 196 -26.05 -1.88 21.57
N ILE A 197 -25.72 -1.79 20.28
CA ILE A 197 -25.36 -2.95 19.44
C ILE A 197 -23.84 -3.00 19.35
N SER A 198 -23.25 -4.10 19.81
CA SER A 198 -21.82 -4.36 19.62
C SER A 198 -21.60 -5.01 18.25
N LEU A 199 -20.83 -4.35 17.39
CA LEU A 199 -20.43 -4.84 16.08
C LEU A 199 -18.92 -5.09 16.07
N ASN A 200 -18.52 -6.29 15.64
CA ASN A 200 -17.11 -6.65 15.50
C ASN A 200 -16.78 -6.79 14.01
N PHE A 201 -15.73 -6.12 13.56
CA PHE A 201 -15.30 -6.10 12.17
C PHE A 201 -13.82 -6.46 12.04
N SER A 202 -13.48 -7.12 10.94
CA SER A 202 -12.11 -7.23 10.46
C SER A 202 -11.88 -6.21 9.35
N LEU A 203 -10.69 -5.61 9.35
CA LEU A 203 -10.25 -4.66 8.34
C LEU A 203 -9.37 -5.36 7.31
N TYR A 204 -9.59 -5.06 6.04
CA TYR A 204 -8.88 -5.67 4.92
C TYR A 204 -8.24 -4.62 4.00
N ASP A 205 -7.06 -4.95 3.47
CA ASP A 205 -6.49 -4.23 2.34
C ASP A 205 -7.07 -4.75 1.01
N GLU A 206 -6.58 -4.25 -0.13
CA GLU A 206 -7.07 -4.66 -1.45
C GLU A 206 -6.57 -6.05 -1.90
N TYR A 207 -5.61 -6.64 -1.18
CA TYR A 207 -5.13 -8.00 -1.40
C TYR A 207 -5.88 -9.03 -0.53
N ASP A 208 -6.97 -8.62 0.11
CA ASP A 208 -7.72 -9.41 1.09
C ASP A 208 -6.88 -9.82 2.32
N HIS A 209 -5.78 -9.12 2.62
CA HIS A 209 -5.04 -9.31 3.85
C HIS A 209 -5.75 -8.63 5.01
N ILE A 210 -5.78 -9.30 6.17
CA ILE A 210 -6.23 -8.67 7.40
C ILE A 210 -5.21 -7.63 7.84
N ILE A 211 -5.66 -6.39 8.02
CA ILE A 211 -4.82 -5.30 8.50
C ILE A 211 -4.74 -5.36 10.02
N ASN A 212 -3.51 -5.37 10.53
CA ASN A 212 -3.23 -5.13 11.93
C ASN A 212 -2.50 -3.78 12.08
N ASP A 213 -3.26 -2.74 12.41
CA ASP A 213 -2.73 -1.38 12.58
C ASP A 213 -2.10 -1.21 13.97
N ILE A 214 -0.93 -1.80 14.15
CA ILE A 214 -0.13 -1.73 15.39
C ILE A 214 0.21 -0.27 15.72
N SER A 215 0.43 0.55 14.69
CA SER A 215 0.78 1.97 14.78
C SER A 215 -0.39 2.89 15.15
N GLN A 216 -1.63 2.40 15.11
CA GLN A 216 -2.85 3.23 15.26
C GLN A 216 -2.88 4.41 14.27
N TYR A 217 -2.40 4.17 13.05
CA TYR A 217 -2.28 5.19 12.03
C TYR A 217 -3.63 5.53 11.36
N TYR A 218 -4.59 4.61 11.32
CA TYR A 218 -5.88 4.82 10.68
C TYR A 218 -7.00 5.06 11.68
N SER A 219 -7.86 6.02 11.37
CA SER A 219 -9.15 6.22 12.02
C SER A 219 -10.27 5.72 11.11
N ILE A 220 -11.28 5.08 11.70
CA ILE A 220 -12.43 4.52 10.97
C ILE A 220 -13.70 5.27 11.39
N SER A 221 -14.44 5.77 10.40
CA SER A 221 -15.79 6.30 10.58
C SER A 221 -16.79 5.38 9.87
N LEU A 222 -17.86 5.01 10.57
CA LEU A 222 -18.95 4.19 10.04
C LEU A 222 -20.24 4.99 10.05
N LYS A 223 -20.81 5.19 8.86
CA LYS A 223 -22.15 5.72 8.70
C LYS A 223 -23.09 4.56 8.39
N LEU A 224 -24.09 4.38 9.26
CA LEU A 224 -25.12 3.37 9.15
C LEU A 224 -26.45 4.05 8.83
N GLU A 225 -27.22 3.50 7.89
CA GLU A 225 -28.57 3.98 7.57
C GLU A 225 -29.60 2.95 8.01
N LEU A 226 -30.63 3.43 8.72
CA LEU A 226 -31.74 2.62 9.21
C LEU A 226 -33.00 3.04 8.46
N GLU A 227 -33.52 2.14 7.64
CA GLU A 227 -34.76 2.34 6.88
C GLU A 227 -35.91 1.57 7.54
N ASN A 228 -37.09 2.16 7.61
CA ASN A 228 -38.27 1.49 8.14
C ASN A 228 -38.72 0.36 7.18
N ASP A 229 -38.84 -0.87 7.70
CA ASP A 229 -39.29 -2.02 6.92
C ASP A 229 -40.82 -2.15 6.99
N ASN A 230 -41.50 -1.46 6.07
CA ASN A 230 -42.96 -1.42 5.99
C ASN A 230 -43.59 -2.74 5.48
N ASN A 231 -42.80 -3.75 5.10
CA ASN A 231 -43.30 -5.01 4.51
C ASN A 231 -43.63 -6.10 5.53
N ILE A 232 -43.31 -5.89 6.82
CA ILE A 232 -43.65 -6.84 7.89
C ILE A 232 -44.94 -6.36 8.55
N SER A 233 -45.97 -7.21 8.55
CA SER A 233 -47.30 -6.91 9.09
C SER A 233 -47.23 -6.37 10.53
N GLN A 234 -47.70 -5.13 10.71
CA GLN A 234 -47.82 -4.43 11.98
C GLN A 234 -48.82 -5.15 12.91
N ASN A 235 -48.39 -6.19 13.60
CA ASN A 235 -49.24 -6.88 14.58
C ASN A 235 -49.04 -6.41 16.03
N THR A 236 -48.16 -5.44 16.30
CA THR A 236 -48.07 -4.81 17.62
C THR A 236 -47.72 -3.33 17.52
N ILE A 237 -48.50 -2.48 18.19
CA ILE A 237 -48.50 -1.01 18.12
C ILE A 237 -47.18 -0.36 18.63
N TYR A 238 -46.22 -1.16 19.13
CA TYR A 238 -45.01 -0.66 19.81
C TYR A 238 -43.68 -1.09 19.18
N ASN A 239 -43.68 -1.91 18.12
CA ASN A 239 -42.45 -2.38 17.48
C ASN A 239 -42.34 -1.83 16.05
N SER A 240 -41.40 -0.91 15.85
CA SER A 240 -40.99 -0.46 14.51
C SER A 240 -39.88 -1.38 14.00
N ASN A 241 -40.08 -1.95 12.81
CA ASN A 241 -39.06 -2.79 12.18
C ASN A 241 -38.16 -1.92 11.32
N TYR A 242 -36.85 -2.08 11.46
CA TYR A 242 -35.87 -1.35 10.67
C TYR A 242 -34.92 -2.32 9.97
N LYS A 243 -34.54 -1.96 8.75
CA LYS A 243 -33.49 -2.60 7.98
C LYS A 243 -32.26 -1.70 7.97
N LEU A 244 -31.11 -2.31 8.21
CA LEU A 244 -29.82 -1.65 8.01
C LEU A 244 -29.48 -1.66 6.50
N SER A 245 -29.31 -0.49 5.90
CA SER A 245 -28.96 -0.31 4.48
C SER A 245 -27.79 0.68 4.36
N GLY A 246 -27.22 0.79 3.15
CA GLY A 246 -26.36 1.93 2.79
C GLY A 246 -25.13 2.17 3.68
N ASN A 247 -24.57 1.13 4.32
CA ASN A 247 -23.46 1.30 5.25
C ASN A 247 -22.21 1.81 4.51
N ILE A 248 -21.75 3.01 4.87
CA ILE A 248 -20.53 3.62 4.32
C ILE A 248 -19.45 3.59 5.40
N GLY A 249 -18.35 2.92 5.12
CA GLY A 249 -17.12 3.03 5.89
C GLY A 249 -16.19 4.04 5.26
N THR A 250 -15.58 4.90 6.07
CA THR A 250 -14.55 5.83 5.62
C THR A 250 -13.32 5.68 6.50
N PHE A 251 -12.17 5.52 5.86
CA PHE A 251 -10.86 5.47 6.50
C PHE A 251 -10.21 6.84 6.35
N ILE A 252 -9.85 7.45 7.48
CA ILE A 252 -9.20 8.75 7.51
C ILE A 252 -7.82 8.54 8.13
N LYS A 253 -6.80 9.21 7.60
CA LYS A 253 -5.47 9.25 8.23
C LYS A 253 -5.66 9.73 9.68
N GLY A 254 -5.04 9.06 10.63
CA GLY A 254 -5.04 9.45 12.03
C GLY A 254 -4.55 10.89 12.21
N ILE A 255 -5.03 11.55 13.27
CA ILE A 255 -4.66 12.91 13.66
C ILE A 255 -3.22 12.93 14.18
#